data_AF-A0A0B6WUF1-F1
#
_entry.id   AF-A0A0B6WUF1-F1
#
_cell.length_a   1.000
_cell.length_b   1.000
_cell.length_c   1.000
_cell.angle_alpha   90.00
_cell.angle_beta   90.00
_cell.angle_gamma   90.00
#
_symmetry.space_group_name_H-M   'P 1'
#
loop_
_entity.id
_entity.type
_entity.pdbx_description
1 polymer ?
#
loop_
_entity_poly.entity_id
_entity_poly.type
_entity_poly.pdbx_seq_one_letter_code
_entity_poly.pdbx_strand_id
1 'polypeptide(L)' 'MVRVAVIGLDEVYRQGVFVEWESAYPARTLRQLPDGTCLIPPEWLDDLRRIAAECCSEVRVINEPKASRRDFLRRFAPKL' A
#
# COMPACT_ATOMS: atom_id res chain seq x y z
N MET A 1 -7.25 0.10 5.77
CA MET A 1 -6.14 -0.54 5.04
C MET A 1 -5.98 0.16 3.71
N VAL A 2 -4.74 0.36 3.28
CA VAL A 2 -4.36 0.95 2.00
C VAL A 2 -3.58 -0.10 1.23
N ARG A 3 -3.89 -0.25 -0.05
CA ARG A 3 -3.13 -1.11 -0.95
C ARG A 3 -2.03 -0.30 -1.62
N VAL A 4 -0.80 -0.80 -1.57
CA VAL A 4 0.36 -0.11 -2.11
C VAL A 4 1.22 -1.04 -2.96
N ALA A 5 1.91 -0.48 -3.94
CA ALA A 5 2.97 -1.15 -4.69
C ALA A 5 4.30 -0.47 -4.39
N VAL A 6 5.34 -1.27 -4.14
CA VAL A 6 6.72 -0.81 -4.04
C VAL A 6 7.36 -0.99 -5.42
N ILE A 7 7.86 0.11 -5.98
CA ILE A 7 8.45 0.18 -7.31
C ILE A 7 9.93 0.54 -7.15
N GLY A 8 10.80 -0.44 -7.33
CA GLY A 8 12.25 -0.24 -7.40
C GLY A 8 12.72 -0.18 -8.86
N LEU A 9 14.00 0.18 -9.06
CA LEU A 9 14.66 0.07 -10.36
C LEU A 9 14.70 -1.38 -10.86
N ASP A 10 14.93 -2.32 -9.93
CA ASP A 10 14.87 -3.76 -10.14
C ASP A 10 14.38 -4.47 -8.86
N GLU A 11 14.43 -5.80 -8.86
CA GLU A 11 14.01 -6.63 -7.73
C GLU A 11 14.87 -6.43 -6.48
N VAL A 12 16.17 -6.13 -6.62
CA VAL A 12 17.09 -5.90 -5.49
C VAL A 12 16.71 -4.63 -4.77
N TYR A 13 16.48 -3.53 -5.50
CA TYR A 13 16.03 -2.27 -4.89
C TYR A 13 14.66 -2.43 -4.21
N ARG A 14 13.74 -3.16 -4.86
CA ARG A 14 12.44 -3.47 -4.26
C ARG A 14 12.58 -4.28 -2.97
N GLN A 15 13.46 -5.28 -2.96
CA GLN A 15 13.69 -6.15 -1.81
C GLN A 15 14.35 -5.39 -0.65
N GLY A 16 15.24 -4.45 -0.95
CA GLY A 16 15.87 -3.57 0.03
C GLY A 16 14.83 -2.86 0.91
N VAL A 17 13.73 -2.37 0.31
CA VAL A 17 12.64 -1.73 1.06
C VAL A 17 12.04 -2.65 2.12
N PHE A 18 11.82 -3.92 1.80
CA PHE A 18 11.22 -4.87 2.75
C PHE A 18 12.18 -5.22 3.88
N VAL A 19 13.47 -5.40 3.57
CA VAL A 19 14.52 -5.68 4.57
C VAL A 19 14.67 -4.50 5.53
N GLU A 20 14.80 -3.28 5.00
CA GLU A 20 14.93 -2.07 5.81
C GLU A 20 13.66 -1.81 6.64
N TRP A 21 12.48 -2.09 6.08
CA TRP A 21 11.22 -1.97 6.81
C TRP A 21 11.15 -2.93 8.01
N GLU A 22 11.49 -4.22 7.81
CA GLU A 22 11.49 -5.21 8.90
C GLU A 22 12.52 -4.88 9.99
N SER A 23 13.68 -4.33 9.60
CA SER A 23 14.70 -3.85 10.53
C SER A 23 14.21 -2.66 11.37
N ALA A 24 13.63 -1.65 10.72
CA ALA A 24 13.17 -0.43 11.39
C ALA A 24 11.90 -0.63 12.24
N TYR A 25 11.00 -1.52 11.79
CA TYR A 25 9.69 -1.74 12.40
C TYR A 25 9.35 -3.23 12.51
N PRO A 26 10.04 -4.00 13.38
CA PRO A 26 9.90 -5.46 13.45
C PRO A 26 8.48 -5.93 13.83
N ALA A 27 7.71 -5.09 14.52
CA ALA A 27 6.32 -5.38 14.88
C ALA A 27 5.28 -5.04 13.79
N ARG A 28 5.69 -4.40 12.68
CA ARG A 28 4.81 -3.89 11.62
C ARG A 28 4.91 -4.74 10.36
N THR A 29 4.48 -6.00 10.39
CA THR A 29 4.60 -6.89 9.22
C THR A 29 3.76 -6.40 8.03
N LEU A 30 4.40 -6.18 6.88
CA LEU A 30 3.72 -5.85 5.62
C LEU A 30 3.02 -7.09 5.06
N ARG A 31 1.70 -7.02 4.85
CA ARG A 31 0.97 -8.13 4.26
C ARG A 31 1.11 -8.10 2.73
N GLN A 32 2.01 -8.91 2.20
CA GLN A 32 2.17 -9.08 0.75
C GLN A 32 1.00 -9.87 0.14
N LEU A 33 0.59 -9.49 -1.06
CA LEU A 33 -0.47 -10.12 -1.84
C LEU A 33 0.14 -10.87 -3.04
N PRO A 34 -0.58 -11.85 -3.63
CA PRO A 34 -0.08 -12.64 -4.75
C PRO A 34 0.28 -11.84 -6.01
N ASP A 35 -0.25 -10.62 -6.15
CA ASP A 35 0.03 -9.71 -7.27
C ASP A 35 1.25 -8.80 -7.02
N GLY A 36 2.00 -9.03 -5.95
CA GLY A 36 3.19 -8.26 -5.58
C GLY A 36 2.89 -6.92 -4.90
N THR A 37 1.63 -6.62 -4.58
CA THR A 37 1.25 -5.45 -3.77
C THR A 37 1.23 -5.77 -2.28
N CYS A 38 1.15 -4.73 -1.44
CA CYS A 38 1.06 -4.86 0.02
C CYS A 38 -0.22 -4.19 0.55
N LEU A 39 -0.80 -4.78 1.60
CA LEU A 39 -1.82 -4.13 2.42
C LEU A 39 -1.21 -3.61 3.71
N ILE A 40 -1.40 -2.32 3.98
CA ILE A 40 -0.88 -1.64 5.16
C ILE A 40 -1.96 -0.81 5.85
N PRO A 41 -1.85 -0.57 7.17
CA PRO A 41 -2.56 0.52 7.84
C PRO A 41 -2.19 1.88 7.21
N PRO A 42 -3.15 2.82 7.04
CA PRO A 42 -2.88 4.13 6.45
C PRO A 42 -1.76 4.91 7.14
N GLU A 43 -1.65 4.78 8.46
CA GLU A 43 -0.65 5.45 9.29
C GLU A 43 0.79 5.00 9.00
N TRP A 44 1.00 3.87 8.31
CA TRP A 44 2.32 3.39 7.92
C TRP A 44 2.79 3.95 6.57
N LEU A 45 1.91 4.63 5.82
CA LEU A 45 2.19 5.02 4.44
C LEU A 45 3.39 5.96 4.32
N ASP A 46 3.47 6.97 5.18
CA ASP A 46 4.53 7.97 5.10
C ASP A 46 5.88 7.41 5.57
N ASP A 47 5.87 6.54 6.60
CA ASP A 47 7.06 5.79 7.01
C ASP A 47 7.58 4.89 5.87
N LEU A 48 6.68 4.19 5.18
CA LEU A 48 7.04 3.28 4.09
C LEU A 48 7.56 4.05 2.87
N ARG A 49 6.98 5.22 2.58
CA ARG A 49 7.48 6.13 1.54
C ARG A 49 8.88 6.64 1.85
N ARG A 50 9.16 6.98 3.11
CA ARG A 50 10.47 7.43 3.55
C ARG A 50 11.53 6.34 3.34
N ILE A 51 11.27 5.12 3.84
CA ILE A 51 12.18 3.98 3.66
C ILE A 51 12.38 3.67 2.17
N ALA A 52 11.30 3.66 1.38
CA ALA A 52 11.42 3.43 -0.05
C ALA A 52 12.34 4.46 -0.73
N ALA A 53 12.20 5.75 -0.40
CA ALA A 53 13.06 6.79 -0.93
C ALA A 53 14.54 6.60 -0.54
N GLU A 54 14.81 6.18 0.70
CA GLU A 54 16.16 5.82 1.17
C GLU A 54 16.74 4.62 0.40
N CYS A 55 15.90 3.70 -0.07
CA CYS A 55 16.27 2.55 -0.90
C CYS A 55 16.16 2.80 -2.42
N CYS A 56 16.17 4.05 -2.89
CA CYS A 56 16.03 4.40 -4.32
C CYS A 56 14.77 3.78 -4.98
N SER A 57 13.68 3.68 -4.24
CA SER A 57 12.40 3.08 -4.63
C SER A 57 11.23 4.03 -4.37
N GLU A 58 10.07 3.74 -4.94
CA GLU A 58 8.85 4.54 -4.81
C GLU A 58 7.69 3.68 -4.25
N VAL A 59 6.82 4.29 -3.43
CA VAL A 59 5.58 3.65 -2.96
C VAL A 59 4.39 4.31 -3.63
N ARG A 60 3.64 3.55 -4.43
CA ARG A 60 2.39 4.02 -5.07
C ARG A 60 1.18 3.41 -4.40
N VAL A 61 0.22 4.26 -4.04
CA VAL A 61 -1.09 3.80 -3.60
C VAL A 61 -1.84 3.25 -4.81
N ILE A 62 -2.17 1.98 -4.77
CA ILE A 62 -3.03 1.36 -5.76
C ILE A 62 -4.46 1.64 -5.30
N ASN A 63 -5.13 2.58 -5.98
CA ASN A 63 -6.56 2.74 -5.78
C ASN A 63 -7.23 1.40 -6.11
N GLU A 64 -7.77 0.71 -5.10
CA GLU A 64 -8.85 -0.23 -5.39
C GLU A 64 -9.94 0.57 -6.12
N PRO A 65 -10.56 0.01 -7.18
CA PRO A 65 -11.61 0.71 -7.89
C PRO A 65 -12.63 1.18 -6.87
N LYS A 66 -12.70 2.51 -6.67
CA LYS A 66 -13.68 3.15 -5.77
C LYS A 66 -15.01 2.49 -6.02
N ALA A 67 -15.65 1.98 -4.96
CA ALA A 67 -17.04 1.54 -5.01
C ALA A 67 -17.81 2.54 -5.87
N SER A 68 -18.41 2.02 -6.94
CA SER A 68 -19.01 2.80 -8.01
C SER A 68 -19.95 3.86 -7.42
N ARG A 69 -20.06 5.04 -8.04
CA ARG A 69 -21.03 6.07 -7.62
C ARG A 69 -22.47 5.53 -7.49
N ARG A 70 -22.78 4.38 -8.12
CA ARG A 70 -24.04 3.63 -7.94
C ARG A 70 -24.27 3.13 -6.51
N ASP A 71 -23.24 2.73 -5.76
CA ASP A 71 -23.40 2.20 -4.41
C ASP A 71 -23.73 3.31 -3.39
N PHE A 72 -23.27 4.54 -3.65
CA PHE A 72 -23.61 5.71 -2.84
C PHE A 72 -25.08 6.12 -3.03
N LEU A 73 -25.58 6.12 -4.27
CA LEU A 73 -26.98 6.44 -4.58
C LEU A 73 -27.96 5.41 -4.00
N ARG A 74 -27.55 4.15 -3.84
CA ARG A 74 -28.40 3.10 -3.25
C ARG A 74 -28.58 3.24 -1.74
N ARG A 75 -27.71 4.00 -1.06
CA ARG A 75 -27.79 4.25 0.39
C ARG A 75 -28.68 5.45 0.76
N PHE A 76 -29.05 6.27 -0.23
CA PHE A 76 -29.96 7.42 -0.10
C PHE A 76 -31.24 7.29 -0.93
N ALA A 77 -31.46 6.15 -1.61
CA ALA A 77 -32.73 5.88 -2.26
C ALA A 77 -33.79 5.53 -1.19
N PRO A 78 -34.87 6.32 -1.04
CA PRO A 78 -35.98 5.94 -0.18
C PRO A 78 -36.62 4.68 -0.76
N LYS A 79 -36.96 3.72 0.12
CA LYS A 79 -37.81 2.59 -0.24
C LYS A 79 -39.17 3.16 -0.66
N LEU A 80 -39.49 3.09 -1.96
CA LEU A 80 -40.87 3.09 -2.43
C LEU A 80 -41.45 1.68 -2.26
#